data_AF-A0A844WC86-F1
#
_entry.id   AF-A0A844WC86-F1
#
_cell.length_a   1.000
_cell.length_b   1.000
_cell.length_c   1.000
_cell.angle_alpha   90.00
_cell.angle_beta   90.00
_cell.angle_gamma   90.00
#
_symmetry.space_group_name_H-M   'P 1'
#
loop_
_entity.id
_entity.type
_entity.pdbx_description
1 polymer ?
#
loop_
_entity_poly.entity_id
_entity_poly.type
_entity_poly.pdbx_seq_one_letter_code
_entity_poly.pdbx_strand_id
1 'polypeptide(L)'
;MAGPAWAGREVHVVAVGEGHRSDDYYALPEARLLVDRPGQEVGLVLLDGGTLHWKIEATDGTVISEIVRSGPGPRDSKITLFGIPMVGDQMSGLPLVFRPLGRDFRTLVDSLTDHMHTDRLSSFQGVHKAGDVPVRVDRVDTGSAGLARDYLSQRVGQSADLPPRIRDWVASRGETPDFTLVFDEHAINLAGPAGTRRFAITPDVPDTLLPSTAVYDPGSQMIYCITYGAEGYLYSVDVRTGAWAVVTSLEDYDAAGLLYVPEGRLLVTTGAFSRPGQIKVFGLDGSRSSIFVPTMAFPGLTDLFDYGNEHGPPLAPRAFSDGWLLVEAVARRDATHPDLGEYRIYAVQVATGEVRLLHYGSD
;
A
#
# COMPACT_ATOMS: atom_id res chain seq x y z
N MET A 1 -28.13 25.72 32.93
CA MET A 1 -26.98 24.83 33.23
C MET A 1 -26.63 24.11 31.94
N ALA A 2 -25.54 24.50 31.29
CA ALA A 2 -24.98 23.72 30.19
C ALA A 2 -24.27 22.52 30.84
N GLY A 3 -24.61 21.30 30.42
CA GLY A 3 -23.89 20.11 30.85
C GLY A 3 -22.42 20.19 30.42
N PRO A 4 -21.52 19.43 31.06
CA PRO A 4 -20.16 19.30 30.54
C PRO A 4 -20.25 18.78 29.11
N ALA A 5 -19.57 19.42 28.17
CA ALA A 5 -19.31 18.80 26.88
C ALA A 5 -18.46 17.56 27.18
N TRP A 6 -19.05 16.37 27.03
CA TRP A 6 -18.28 15.13 27.10
C TRP A 6 -17.23 15.22 26.00
N ALA A 7 -15.95 15.14 26.38
CA ALA A 7 -14.91 14.88 25.39
C ALA A 7 -15.33 13.63 24.61
N GLY A 8 -15.24 13.66 23.28
CA GLY A 8 -15.72 12.56 22.45
C GLY A 8 -15.15 11.22 22.91
N ARG A 9 -15.98 10.17 22.88
CA ARG A 9 -15.64 8.80 23.26
C ARG A 9 -14.32 8.36 22.62
N GLU A 10 -13.41 7.80 23.41
CA GLU A 10 -12.17 7.21 22.92
C GLU A 10 -12.41 5.80 22.39
N VAL A 11 -11.97 5.49 21.17
CA VAL A 11 -12.12 4.16 20.57
C VAL A 11 -10.77 3.47 20.50
N HIS A 12 -10.58 2.43 21.31
CA HIS A 12 -9.33 1.70 21.41
C HIS A 12 -9.47 0.30 20.82
N VAL A 13 -8.55 -0.08 19.94
CA VAL A 13 -8.57 -1.38 19.26
C VAL A 13 -7.44 -2.27 19.77
N VAL A 14 -7.78 -3.49 20.18
CA VAL A 14 -6.83 -4.50 20.63
C VAL A 14 -7.00 -5.75 19.79
N ALA A 15 -5.93 -6.15 19.10
CA ALA A 15 -5.89 -7.34 18.26
C ALA A 15 -4.96 -8.40 18.84
N VAL A 16 -5.47 -9.62 19.04
CA VAL A 16 -4.71 -10.75 19.57
C VAL A 16 -4.86 -11.97 18.67
N GLY A 17 -3.74 -12.51 18.17
CA GLY A 17 -3.77 -13.69 17.31
C GLY A 17 -4.09 -14.95 18.10
N GLU A 18 -3.23 -15.25 19.06
CA GLU A 18 -3.36 -16.41 19.96
C GLU A 18 -3.35 -15.98 21.43
N GLY A 19 -4.20 -16.58 22.25
CA GLY A 19 -4.17 -16.38 23.69
C GLY A 19 -3.01 -17.07 24.38
N HIS A 20 -2.72 -16.62 25.60
CA HIS A 20 -1.82 -17.30 26.52
C HIS A 20 -2.48 -18.58 27.04
N ARG A 21 -1.83 -19.73 26.85
CA ARG A 21 -2.33 -21.00 27.39
C ARG A 21 -1.99 -21.10 28.87
N SER A 22 -3.00 -21.24 29.71
CA SER A 22 -2.82 -21.54 31.13
C SER A 22 -2.40 -23.00 31.34
N ASP A 23 -1.99 -23.33 32.56
CA ASP A 23 -1.69 -24.71 32.97
C ASP A 23 -2.93 -25.63 32.94
N ASP A 24 -4.14 -25.05 33.00
CA ASP A 24 -5.38 -25.80 32.76
C ASP A 24 -5.57 -26.03 31.25
N TYR A 25 -5.37 -27.28 30.84
CA TYR A 25 -5.50 -27.72 29.45
C TYR A 25 -6.91 -27.54 28.86
N TYR A 26 -7.94 -27.51 29.72
CA TYR A 26 -9.33 -27.35 29.30
C TYR A 26 -9.81 -25.90 29.33
N ALA A 27 -9.01 -24.99 29.91
CA ALA A 27 -9.31 -23.58 29.88
C ALA A 27 -9.09 -23.01 28.47
N LEU A 28 -9.90 -21.99 28.14
CA LEU A 28 -9.63 -21.22 26.93
C LEU A 28 -8.30 -20.47 27.10
N PRO A 29 -7.51 -20.31 26.03
CA PRO A 29 -6.38 -19.39 26.03
C PRO A 29 -6.83 -17.99 26.47
N GLU A 30 -5.99 -17.25 27.19
CA GLU A 30 -6.33 -15.98 27.82
C GLU A 30 -5.65 -14.79 27.13
N ALA A 31 -6.38 -13.69 26.98
CA ALA A 31 -5.79 -12.39 26.71
C ALA A 31 -6.16 -11.44 27.84
N ARG A 32 -5.15 -10.95 28.58
CA ARG A 32 -5.34 -10.00 29.67
C ARG A 32 -5.21 -8.59 29.14
N LEU A 33 -6.18 -7.75 29.47
CA LEU A 33 -6.24 -6.35 29.07
C LEU A 33 -6.45 -5.47 30.30
N LEU A 34 -5.60 -4.45 30.45
CA LEU A 34 -5.76 -3.39 31.43
C LEU A 34 -6.07 -2.07 30.73
N VAL A 35 -7.23 -1.50 31.00
CA VAL A 35 -7.68 -0.20 30.47
C VAL A 35 -7.47 0.87 31.55
N ASP A 36 -6.58 1.81 31.28
CA ASP A 36 -6.17 2.84 32.23
C ASP A 36 -6.42 4.24 31.63
N ARG A 37 -7.69 4.64 31.59
CA ARG A 37 -8.17 5.88 30.98
C ARG A 37 -9.09 6.64 31.94
N PRO A 38 -8.57 7.13 33.08
CA PRO A 38 -9.39 7.79 34.09
C PRO A 38 -10.05 9.06 33.56
N GLY A 39 -11.35 9.21 33.84
CA GLY A 39 -12.16 10.34 33.40
C GLY A 39 -12.54 10.32 31.92
N GLN A 40 -12.22 9.24 31.19
CA GLN A 40 -12.59 9.06 29.79
C GLN A 40 -13.67 8.00 29.64
N GLU A 41 -14.52 8.20 28.64
CA GLU A 41 -15.43 7.18 28.14
C GLU A 41 -14.75 6.39 27.02
N VAL A 42 -14.70 5.06 27.18
CA VAL A 42 -13.96 4.14 26.31
C VAL A 42 -14.90 3.19 25.58
N GLY A 43 -14.84 3.22 24.25
CA GLY A 43 -15.27 2.13 23.39
C GLY A 43 -14.09 1.20 23.11
N LEU A 44 -14.25 -0.09 23.41
CA LEU A 44 -13.19 -1.08 23.26
C LEU A 44 -13.53 -2.05 22.13
N VAL A 45 -12.62 -2.20 21.17
CA VAL A 45 -12.75 -3.16 20.06
C VAL A 45 -11.75 -4.29 20.27
N LEU A 46 -12.25 -5.52 20.26
CA LEU A 46 -11.47 -6.74 20.49
C LEU A 46 -11.46 -7.58 19.21
N LEU A 47 -10.28 -7.78 18.64
CA LEU A 47 -10.08 -8.62 17.45
C LEU A 47 -9.31 -9.87 17.84
N ASP A 48 -9.86 -11.05 17.58
CA ASP A 48 -9.19 -12.32 17.88
C ASP A 48 -9.15 -13.32 16.72
N GLY A 49 -8.11 -14.15 16.72
CA GLY A 49 -7.90 -15.20 15.72
C GLY A 49 -8.72 -16.47 15.93
N GLY A 50 -9.60 -16.52 16.94
CA GLY A 50 -10.35 -17.72 17.31
C GLY A 50 -10.56 -17.83 18.80
N THR A 51 -10.63 -19.05 19.30
CA THR A 51 -11.09 -19.35 20.66
C THR A 51 -10.25 -18.68 21.76
N LEU A 52 -10.77 -17.62 22.39
CA LEU A 52 -10.05 -16.77 23.33
C LEU A 52 -10.91 -16.32 24.51
N HIS A 53 -10.33 -16.24 25.71
CA HIS A 53 -10.95 -15.58 26.87
C HIS A 53 -10.29 -14.23 27.11
N TRP A 54 -11.01 -13.15 26.77
CA TRP A 54 -10.65 -11.79 27.12
C TRP A 54 -10.93 -11.50 28.60
N LYS A 55 -9.87 -11.22 29.36
CA LYS A 55 -9.93 -10.81 30.76
C LYS A 55 -9.59 -9.33 30.85
N ILE A 56 -10.61 -8.51 31.07
CA ILE A 56 -10.51 -7.06 31.04
C ILE A 56 -10.61 -6.52 32.47
N GLU A 57 -9.66 -5.68 32.82
CA GLU A 57 -9.67 -4.87 34.03
C GLU A 57 -9.57 -3.39 33.62
N ALA A 58 -10.17 -2.51 34.42
CA ALA A 58 -10.04 -1.07 34.23
C ALA A 58 -9.60 -0.39 35.51
N THR A 59 -8.85 0.71 35.42
CA THR A 59 -8.46 1.50 36.60
C THR A 59 -9.61 2.38 37.08
N ASP A 60 -9.52 2.82 38.33
CA ASP A 60 -10.52 3.69 38.95
C ASP A 60 -10.81 4.94 38.09
N GLY A 61 -12.10 5.19 37.86
CA GLY A 61 -12.55 6.32 37.04
C GLY A 61 -12.50 6.09 35.53
N THR A 62 -12.05 4.93 35.05
CA THR A 62 -12.18 4.52 33.65
C THR A 62 -13.58 3.97 33.40
N VAL A 63 -14.29 4.49 32.38
CA VAL A 63 -15.64 4.03 32.03
C VAL A 63 -15.60 3.34 30.67
N ILE A 64 -15.78 2.01 30.65
CA ILE A 64 -15.95 1.25 29.40
C ILE A 64 -17.44 1.25 29.07
N SER A 65 -17.85 2.01 28.05
CA SER A 65 -19.26 2.15 27.67
C SER A 65 -19.70 1.15 26.61
N GLU A 66 -18.75 0.63 25.83
CA GLU A 66 -19.02 -0.31 24.74
C GLU A 66 -17.86 -1.30 24.56
N ILE A 67 -18.21 -2.55 24.26
CA ILE A 67 -17.25 -3.58 23.88
C ILE A 67 -17.73 -4.19 22.57
N VAL A 68 -17.03 -3.88 21.47
CA VAL A 68 -17.22 -4.52 20.16
C VAL A 68 -16.22 -5.66 20.04
N ARG A 69 -16.63 -6.76 19.43
CA ARG A 69 -15.72 -7.88 19.15
C ARG A 69 -15.86 -8.40 17.73
N SER A 70 -14.76 -8.91 17.19
CA SER A 70 -14.71 -9.63 15.93
C SER A 70 -13.72 -10.78 15.97
N GLY A 71 -14.04 -11.85 15.24
CA GLY A 71 -13.29 -13.11 15.21
C GLY A 71 -14.09 -14.19 14.46
N PRO A 72 -13.55 -15.43 14.33
CA PRO A 72 -14.13 -16.52 13.53
C PRO A 72 -15.57 -16.90 13.88
N GLY A 73 -16.02 -16.61 15.11
CA GLY A 73 -17.40 -16.84 15.52
C GLY A 73 -17.71 -16.37 16.94
N PRO A 74 -18.98 -16.07 17.23
CA PRO A 74 -19.38 -15.54 18.54
C PRO A 74 -19.31 -16.58 19.67
N ARG A 75 -19.25 -17.88 19.36
CA ARG A 75 -19.18 -18.94 20.38
C ARG A 75 -17.76 -19.30 20.78
N ASP A 76 -16.78 -18.81 20.04
CA ASP A 76 -15.39 -19.21 20.20
C ASP A 76 -14.72 -18.38 21.30
N SER A 77 -15.12 -17.12 21.49
CA SER A 77 -14.49 -16.22 22.45
C SER A 77 -15.43 -15.78 23.58
N LYS A 78 -14.87 -15.65 24.79
CA LYS A 78 -15.54 -15.19 26.01
C LYS A 78 -14.94 -13.88 26.49
N ILE A 79 -15.76 -13.03 27.11
CA ILE A 79 -15.33 -11.74 27.66
C ILE A 79 -15.73 -11.69 29.14
N THR A 80 -14.78 -11.31 29.99
CA THR A 80 -15.05 -10.95 31.38
C THR A 80 -14.48 -9.58 31.69
N LEU A 81 -15.28 -8.70 32.30
CA LEU A 81 -14.88 -7.40 32.81
C LEU A 81 -14.91 -7.45 34.33
N PHE A 82 -13.76 -7.24 34.99
CA PHE A 82 -13.60 -7.47 36.43
C PHE A 82 -14.08 -8.85 36.90
N GLY A 83 -13.83 -9.88 36.07
CA GLY A 83 -14.28 -11.26 36.32
C GLY A 83 -15.76 -11.52 36.06
N ILE A 84 -16.56 -10.50 35.74
CA ILE A 84 -17.99 -10.62 35.45
C ILE A 84 -18.16 -10.92 33.95
N PRO A 85 -18.87 -11.99 33.55
CA PRO A 85 -19.14 -12.27 32.14
C PRO A 85 -19.87 -11.11 31.46
N MET A 86 -19.37 -10.70 30.30
CA MET A 86 -19.96 -9.65 29.48
C MET A 86 -20.44 -10.21 28.14
N VAL A 87 -21.51 -9.62 27.61
CA VAL A 87 -21.92 -9.81 26.23
C VAL A 87 -21.45 -8.58 25.45
N GLY A 88 -20.39 -8.72 24.67
CA GLY A 88 -19.97 -7.67 23.72
C GLY A 88 -20.84 -7.67 22.47
N ASP A 89 -20.87 -6.56 21.75
CA ASP A 89 -21.50 -6.49 20.43
C ASP A 89 -20.64 -7.22 19.40
N GLN A 90 -21.24 -8.12 18.63
CA GLN A 90 -20.52 -8.90 17.63
C GLN A 90 -20.57 -8.17 16.29
N MET A 91 -19.42 -7.70 15.83
CA MET A 91 -19.26 -7.17 14.49
C MET A 91 -18.52 -8.20 13.64
N SER A 92 -19.22 -8.85 12.72
CA SER A 92 -18.63 -9.85 11.82
C SER A 92 -17.82 -9.19 10.71
N GLY A 93 -16.72 -9.82 10.29
CA GLY A 93 -15.97 -9.42 9.10
C GLY A 93 -14.93 -8.31 9.31
N LEU A 94 -14.62 -7.92 10.56
CA LEU A 94 -13.47 -7.05 10.79
C LEU A 94 -12.18 -7.87 10.59
N PRO A 95 -11.20 -7.36 9.84
CA PRO A 95 -9.96 -8.08 9.60
C PRO A 95 -9.10 -8.09 10.86
N LEU A 96 -8.47 -9.24 11.12
CA LEU A 96 -7.49 -9.38 12.19
C LEU A 96 -6.12 -8.88 11.71
N VAL A 97 -5.74 -7.70 12.17
CA VAL A 97 -4.48 -7.04 11.82
C VAL A 97 -3.59 -6.88 13.04
N PHE A 98 -2.27 -6.78 12.82
CA PHE A 98 -1.28 -6.66 13.92
C PHE A 98 -0.47 -5.37 13.86
N ARG A 99 -0.69 -4.55 12.83
CA ARG A 99 0.02 -3.28 12.64
C ARG A 99 -0.96 -2.23 12.11
N PRO A 100 -0.74 -0.94 12.42
CA PRO A 100 -1.59 0.15 11.95
C PRO A 100 -1.25 0.58 10.51
N LEU A 101 -1.20 -0.39 9.59
CA LEU A 101 -0.82 -0.23 8.18
C LEU A 101 -1.39 -1.38 7.35
N GLY A 102 -1.48 -1.19 6.03
CA GLY A 102 -2.00 -2.20 5.11
C GLY A 102 -3.46 -1.98 4.74
N ARG A 103 -3.89 -2.59 3.63
CA ARG A 103 -5.27 -2.57 3.15
C ARG A 103 -6.27 -3.02 4.22
N ASP A 104 -6.00 -4.15 4.88
CA ASP A 104 -6.89 -4.70 5.91
C ASP A 104 -7.05 -3.75 7.10
N PHE A 105 -5.97 -3.08 7.51
CA PHE A 105 -6.05 -2.08 8.56
C PHE A 105 -6.90 -0.88 8.12
N ARG A 106 -6.87 -0.52 6.84
CA ARG A 106 -7.77 0.51 6.31
C ARG A 106 -9.23 0.11 6.39
N THR A 107 -9.57 -1.08 5.90
CA THR A 107 -10.91 -1.66 6.03
C THR A 107 -11.40 -1.68 7.47
N LEU A 108 -10.51 -2.01 8.42
CA LEU A 108 -10.82 -1.98 9.85
C LEU A 108 -11.17 -0.57 10.34
N VAL A 109 -10.33 0.42 10.05
CA VAL A 109 -10.57 1.81 10.48
C VAL A 109 -11.86 2.33 9.88
N ASP A 110 -12.11 2.10 8.59
CA ASP A 110 -13.31 2.61 7.91
C ASP A 110 -14.58 1.98 8.52
N SER A 111 -14.58 0.66 8.72
CA SER A 111 -15.70 -0.05 9.35
C SER A 111 -15.98 0.44 10.77
N LEU A 112 -14.94 0.62 11.58
CA LEU A 112 -15.08 1.04 12.98
C LEU A 112 -15.45 2.51 13.12
N THR A 113 -14.90 3.39 12.28
CA THR A 113 -15.24 4.82 12.29
C THR A 113 -16.70 5.04 11.91
N ASP A 114 -17.21 4.29 10.93
CA ASP A 114 -18.63 4.29 10.57
C ASP A 114 -19.52 3.75 11.70
N HIS A 115 -19.18 2.58 12.26
CA HIS A 115 -19.97 1.95 13.31
C HIS A 115 -19.98 2.76 14.61
N MET A 116 -18.82 3.29 15.01
CA MET A 116 -18.63 4.00 16.28
C MET A 116 -18.87 5.51 16.18
N HIS A 117 -19.23 6.02 15.00
CA HIS A 117 -19.48 7.44 14.72
C HIS A 117 -18.34 8.35 15.18
N THR A 118 -17.11 8.01 14.79
CA THR A 118 -15.90 8.78 15.08
C THR A 118 -15.08 8.96 13.81
N ASP A 119 -14.33 10.05 13.68
CA ASP A 119 -13.45 10.27 12.53
C ASP A 119 -12.10 9.54 12.65
N ARG A 120 -11.79 9.04 13.86
CA ARG A 120 -10.53 8.37 14.16
C ARG A 120 -10.65 7.33 15.26
N LEU A 121 -9.74 6.38 15.22
CA LEU A 121 -9.42 5.52 16.35
C LEU A 121 -8.46 6.25 17.30
N SER A 122 -8.61 6.00 18.60
CA SER A 122 -7.81 6.60 19.67
C SER A 122 -6.51 5.83 19.89
N SER A 123 -6.49 4.51 19.77
CA SER A 123 -5.25 3.73 19.72
C SER A 123 -5.44 2.38 19.05
N PHE A 124 -4.33 1.74 18.68
CA PHE A 124 -4.29 0.37 18.19
C PHE A 124 -3.15 -0.40 18.88
N GLN A 125 -3.45 -1.63 19.33
CA GLN A 125 -2.52 -2.53 19.98
C GLN A 125 -2.62 -3.92 19.34
N GLY A 126 -1.62 -4.34 18.57
CA GLY A 126 -1.56 -5.66 17.94
C GLY A 126 -0.56 -6.58 18.62
N VAL A 127 -0.98 -7.80 18.96
CA VAL A 127 -0.12 -8.83 19.56
C VAL A 127 -0.38 -10.18 18.89
N HIS A 128 0.64 -10.79 18.29
CA HIS A 128 0.49 -12.11 17.66
C HIS A 128 0.13 -13.21 18.67
N LYS A 129 0.75 -13.17 19.85
CA LYS A 129 0.50 -14.12 20.93
C LYS A 129 0.51 -13.42 22.29
N ALA A 130 -0.59 -13.50 23.03
CA ALA A 130 -0.69 -12.93 24.36
C ALA A 130 0.26 -13.64 25.34
N GLY A 131 0.90 -12.86 26.21
CA GLY A 131 1.73 -13.34 27.30
C GLY A 131 1.06 -13.18 28.65
N ASP A 132 1.83 -13.40 29.72
CA ASP A 132 1.37 -13.21 31.10
C ASP A 132 1.14 -11.73 31.47
N VAL A 133 1.84 -10.83 30.77
CA VAL A 133 1.74 -9.39 30.96
C VAL A 133 0.51 -8.87 30.21
N PRO A 134 -0.41 -8.13 30.88
CA PRO A 134 -1.56 -7.55 30.21
C PRO A 134 -1.17 -6.58 29.10
N VAL A 135 -1.91 -6.63 27.99
CA VAL A 135 -1.92 -5.53 27.02
C VAL A 135 -2.49 -4.30 27.74
N ARG A 136 -1.88 -3.13 27.55
CA ARG A 136 -2.30 -1.88 28.20
C ARG A 136 -2.92 -0.92 27.21
N VAL A 137 -4.07 -0.37 27.57
CA VAL A 137 -4.72 0.76 26.90
C VAL A 137 -4.68 1.93 27.86
N ASP A 138 -3.58 2.68 27.84
CA ASP A 138 -3.29 3.75 28.80
C ASP A 138 -3.10 5.12 28.14
N ARG A 139 -3.10 5.20 26.81
CA ARG A 139 -2.89 6.43 26.05
C ARG A 139 -3.56 6.43 24.69
N VAL A 140 -3.83 7.64 24.21
CA VAL A 140 -4.17 7.92 22.81
C VAL A 140 -2.89 7.93 21.98
N ASP A 141 -2.93 7.27 20.83
CA ASP A 141 -1.89 7.34 19.82
C ASP A 141 -2.11 8.55 18.92
N THR A 142 -1.21 9.52 19.05
CA THR A 142 -1.17 10.76 18.27
C THR A 142 -0.12 10.74 17.15
N GLY A 143 0.72 9.70 17.09
CA GLY A 143 1.80 9.56 16.10
C GLY A 143 1.39 8.79 14.85
N SER A 144 0.45 7.84 14.99
CA SER A 144 -0.01 7.00 13.88
C SER A 144 -1.11 7.70 13.10
N ALA A 145 -0.73 8.42 12.03
CA ALA A 145 -1.67 9.12 11.16
C ALA A 145 -2.76 8.18 10.60
N GLY A 146 -2.42 6.92 10.29
CA GLY A 146 -3.35 5.92 9.78
C GLY A 146 -4.52 5.57 10.71
N LEU A 147 -4.55 6.05 11.95
CA LEU A 147 -5.73 5.87 12.82
C LEU A 147 -6.91 6.77 12.45
N ALA A 148 -6.66 7.85 11.70
CA ALA A 148 -7.72 8.69 11.16
C ALA A 148 -8.22 8.14 9.82
N ARG A 149 -9.52 8.26 9.56
CA ARG A 149 -10.13 7.82 8.30
C ARG A 149 -9.63 8.63 7.11
N ASP A 150 -9.53 9.95 7.27
CA ASP A 150 -9.21 10.90 6.21
C ASP A 150 -7.71 11.28 6.17
N TYR A 151 -6.84 10.48 6.79
CA TYR A 151 -5.46 10.89 7.06
C TYR A 151 -4.64 11.27 5.81
N LEU A 152 -4.98 10.71 4.64
CA LEU A 152 -4.33 11.03 3.37
C LEU A 152 -4.63 12.45 2.88
N SER A 153 -5.78 13.02 3.24
CA SER A 153 -6.14 14.40 2.86
C SER A 153 -5.10 15.40 3.38
N GLN A 154 -4.55 15.13 4.56
CA GLN A 154 -3.52 15.93 5.23
C GLN A 154 -2.11 15.66 4.69
N ARG A 155 -1.94 14.62 3.86
CA ARG A 155 -0.66 14.20 3.26
C ARG A 155 -0.51 14.65 1.81
N VAL A 156 -1.56 15.21 1.21
CA VAL A 156 -1.47 15.77 -0.15
C VAL A 156 -0.52 16.96 -0.15
N GLY A 157 0.54 16.85 -0.93
CA GLY A 157 1.56 17.88 -1.11
C GLY A 157 1.15 18.93 -2.14
N GLN A 158 1.84 20.07 -2.11
CA GLN A 158 1.69 21.11 -3.12
C GLN A 158 2.29 20.67 -4.46
N SER A 159 1.60 21.03 -5.55
CA SER A 159 2.03 20.77 -6.92
C SER A 159 2.47 22.03 -7.68
N ALA A 160 2.29 23.22 -7.11
CA ALA A 160 2.49 24.49 -7.80
C ALA A 160 3.95 24.74 -8.21
N ASP A 161 4.92 24.23 -7.44
CA ASP A 161 6.37 24.32 -7.70
C ASP A 161 6.90 23.19 -8.59
N LEU A 162 6.07 22.21 -8.95
CA LEU A 162 6.49 21.12 -9.83
C LEU A 162 6.68 21.60 -11.28
N PRO A 163 7.54 20.93 -12.06
CA PRO A 163 7.75 21.25 -13.47
C PRO A 163 6.43 21.21 -14.28
N PRO A 164 6.26 22.07 -15.31
CA PRO A 164 5.03 22.14 -16.10
C PRO A 164 4.57 20.77 -16.62
N ARG A 165 5.47 19.96 -17.17
CA ARG A 165 5.16 18.61 -17.68
C ARG A 165 4.48 17.71 -16.63
N ILE A 166 4.90 17.82 -15.37
CA ILE A 166 4.34 17.05 -14.25
C ILE A 166 2.97 17.60 -13.87
N ARG A 167 2.84 18.94 -13.74
CA ARG A 167 1.58 19.60 -13.38
C ARG A 167 0.51 19.37 -14.44
N ASP A 168 0.87 19.50 -15.71
CA ASP A 168 -0.05 19.36 -16.85
C ASP A 168 -0.57 17.93 -16.95
N TRP A 169 0.31 16.92 -16.73
CA TRP A 169 -0.13 15.53 -16.65
C TRP A 169 -1.12 15.32 -15.51
N VAL A 170 -0.86 15.86 -14.31
CA VAL A 170 -1.77 15.70 -13.16
C VAL A 170 -3.14 16.32 -13.44
N ALA A 171 -3.18 17.45 -14.14
CA ALA A 171 -4.42 18.13 -14.52
C ALA A 171 -5.23 17.38 -15.60
N SER A 172 -4.57 16.77 -16.59
CA SER A 172 -5.24 16.11 -17.72
C SER A 172 -5.32 14.58 -17.60
N ARG A 173 -4.64 14.00 -16.61
CA ARG A 173 -4.32 12.55 -16.50
C ARG A 173 -3.53 11.99 -17.68
N GLY A 174 -2.87 12.87 -18.42
CA GLY A 174 -2.15 12.53 -19.65
C GLY A 174 -3.10 12.07 -20.76
N GLU A 175 -2.59 12.10 -21.99
CA GLU A 175 -3.30 11.51 -23.11
C GLU A 175 -3.09 10.00 -23.10
N THR A 176 -4.16 9.25 -23.32
CA THR A 176 -4.01 7.81 -23.58
C THR A 176 -3.41 7.67 -24.98
N PRO A 177 -2.27 6.99 -25.15
CA PRO A 177 -1.71 6.80 -26.47
C PRO A 177 -2.65 5.97 -27.35
N ASP A 178 -2.73 6.31 -28.64
CA ASP A 178 -3.50 5.57 -29.65
C ASP A 178 -2.88 4.20 -30.00
N PHE A 179 -1.93 3.72 -29.20
CA PHE A 179 -1.22 2.48 -29.43
C PHE A 179 -1.11 1.64 -28.17
N THR A 180 -1.06 0.33 -28.37
CA THR A 180 -0.87 -0.67 -27.32
C THR A 180 0.33 -1.53 -27.67
N LEU A 181 1.12 -1.86 -26.65
CA LEU A 181 2.23 -2.81 -26.75
C LEU A 181 1.90 -4.07 -25.94
N VAL A 182 2.15 -5.22 -26.54
CA VAL A 182 2.17 -6.52 -25.85
C VAL A 182 3.55 -7.11 -26.05
N PHE A 183 4.29 -7.28 -24.97
CA PHE A 183 5.61 -7.90 -24.97
C PHE A 183 5.51 -9.31 -24.36
N ASP A 184 5.80 -10.32 -25.17
CA ASP A 184 5.83 -11.73 -24.79
C ASP A 184 7.24 -12.33 -25.02
N GLU A 185 7.42 -13.60 -24.68
CA GLU A 185 8.71 -14.32 -24.75
C GLU A 185 9.22 -14.55 -26.18
N HIS A 186 8.47 -14.12 -27.20
CA HIS A 186 8.80 -14.35 -28.61
C HIS A 186 8.82 -13.07 -29.43
N ALA A 187 8.11 -12.02 -29.02
CA ALA A 187 7.97 -10.79 -29.80
C ALA A 187 7.41 -9.61 -28.99
N ILE A 188 7.47 -8.45 -29.63
CA ILE A 188 6.62 -7.31 -29.29
C ILE A 188 5.55 -7.12 -30.38
N ASN A 189 4.30 -6.98 -29.97
CA ASN A 189 3.20 -6.59 -30.83
C ASN A 189 2.84 -5.13 -30.57
N LEU A 190 2.97 -4.28 -31.58
CA LEU A 190 2.53 -2.88 -31.58
C LEU A 190 1.21 -2.80 -32.33
N ALA A 191 0.11 -2.54 -31.62
CA ALA A 191 -1.18 -2.24 -32.21
C ALA A 191 -1.40 -0.73 -32.22
N GLY A 192 -1.92 -0.19 -33.33
CA GLY A 192 -2.29 1.23 -33.44
C GLY A 192 -3.24 1.47 -34.62
N PRO A 193 -3.49 2.72 -35.02
CA PRO A 193 -4.47 3.05 -36.07
C PRO A 193 -4.13 2.44 -37.44
N ALA A 194 -2.84 2.19 -37.70
CA ALA A 194 -2.35 1.55 -38.92
C ALA A 194 -2.41 0.01 -38.88
N GLY A 195 -3.00 -0.58 -37.84
CA GLY A 195 -3.06 -2.02 -37.61
C GLY A 195 -2.00 -2.53 -36.64
N THR A 196 -1.86 -3.86 -36.57
CA THR A 196 -0.92 -4.54 -35.67
C THR A 196 0.33 -4.96 -36.41
N ARG A 197 1.50 -4.66 -35.82
CA ARG A 197 2.82 -5.06 -36.32
C ARG A 197 3.51 -5.90 -35.26
N ARG A 198 4.13 -7.00 -35.68
CA ARG A 198 4.86 -7.94 -34.81
C ARG A 198 6.36 -7.85 -35.08
N PHE A 199 7.14 -7.74 -34.01
CA PHE A 199 8.60 -7.70 -34.03
C PHE A 199 9.12 -8.91 -33.28
N ALA A 200 9.47 -9.98 -34.01
CA ALA A 200 10.04 -11.19 -33.42
C ALA A 200 11.42 -10.90 -32.82
N ILE A 201 11.72 -11.51 -31.69
CA ILE A 201 13.05 -11.43 -31.06
C ILE A 201 14.07 -12.09 -31.99
N THR A 202 15.19 -11.42 -32.22
CA THR A 202 16.28 -11.95 -33.06
C THR A 202 17.26 -12.78 -32.22
N PRO A 203 17.94 -13.77 -32.81
CA PRO A 203 18.94 -14.56 -32.10
C PRO A 203 20.21 -13.77 -31.71
N ASP A 204 20.31 -12.50 -32.14
CA ASP A 204 21.46 -11.62 -31.89
C ASP A 204 21.41 -10.94 -30.52
N VAL A 205 20.30 -11.06 -29.79
CA VAL A 205 20.14 -10.53 -28.43
C VAL A 205 19.91 -11.68 -27.43
N PRO A 206 20.23 -11.48 -26.13
CA PRO A 206 19.95 -12.48 -25.11
C PRO A 206 18.46 -12.83 -25.02
N ASP A 207 18.19 -14.11 -24.74
CA ASP A 207 16.84 -14.65 -24.57
C ASP A 207 16.01 -13.86 -23.54
N THR A 208 14.71 -13.68 -23.84
CA THR A 208 13.78 -12.98 -22.97
C THR A 208 13.05 -13.96 -22.05
N LEU A 209 13.56 -14.14 -20.82
CA LEU A 209 13.00 -15.13 -19.89
C LEU A 209 11.70 -14.66 -19.20
N LEU A 210 11.58 -13.37 -18.88
CA LEU A 210 10.38 -12.78 -18.24
C LEU A 210 10.13 -11.35 -18.75
N PRO A 211 9.42 -11.19 -19.87
CA PRO A 211 8.98 -9.89 -20.38
C PRO A 211 8.17 -9.11 -19.32
N SER A 212 8.51 -7.84 -19.13
CA SER A 212 7.90 -7.00 -18.09
C SER A 212 7.00 -5.92 -18.70
N THR A 213 7.60 -4.96 -19.40
CA THR A 213 6.88 -3.83 -19.99
C THR A 213 7.64 -3.27 -21.19
N ALA A 214 6.94 -2.50 -22.01
CA ALA A 214 7.48 -1.84 -23.18
C ALA A 214 6.85 -0.46 -23.38
N VAL A 215 7.62 0.46 -23.96
CA VAL A 215 7.17 1.80 -24.37
C VAL A 215 7.55 2.05 -25.81
N TYR A 216 6.73 2.81 -26.52
CA TYR A 216 6.97 3.18 -27.92
C TYR A 216 7.11 4.69 -28.04
N ASP A 217 8.18 5.14 -28.68
CA ASP A 217 8.36 6.52 -29.10
C ASP A 217 8.06 6.66 -30.60
N PRO A 218 6.92 7.27 -30.98
CA PRO A 218 6.59 7.49 -32.38
C PRO A 218 7.53 8.51 -33.05
N GLY A 219 8.17 9.40 -32.30
CA GLY A 219 9.10 10.40 -32.84
C GLY A 219 10.36 9.75 -33.42
N SER A 220 11.02 8.91 -32.64
CA SER A 220 12.20 8.15 -33.09
C SER A 220 11.87 6.84 -33.81
N GLN A 221 10.62 6.37 -33.76
CA GLN A 221 10.22 5.04 -34.22
C GLN A 221 10.97 3.91 -33.49
N MET A 222 11.14 4.06 -32.17
CA MET A 222 11.80 3.09 -31.32
C MET A 222 10.83 2.52 -30.29
N ILE A 223 10.87 1.21 -30.09
CA ILE A 223 10.31 0.57 -28.91
C ILE A 223 11.45 0.31 -27.94
N TYR A 224 11.22 0.56 -26.66
CA TYR A 224 12.10 0.13 -25.58
C TYR A 224 11.34 -0.85 -24.71
N CYS A 225 11.97 -1.94 -24.29
CA CYS A 225 11.35 -2.93 -23.43
C CYS A 225 12.34 -3.48 -22.41
N ILE A 226 11.79 -4.02 -21.33
CA ILE A 226 12.57 -4.58 -20.23
C ILE A 226 12.10 -5.99 -19.89
N THR A 227 13.06 -6.84 -19.55
CA THR A 227 12.84 -8.15 -18.92
C THR A 227 13.33 -8.10 -17.47
N TYR A 228 12.80 -8.98 -16.61
CA TYR A 228 13.35 -9.21 -15.27
C TYR A 228 13.76 -10.67 -15.07
N GLY A 229 14.38 -11.00 -13.94
CA GLY A 229 14.94 -12.33 -13.66
C GLY A 229 16.26 -12.63 -14.39
N ALA A 230 17.15 -13.38 -13.71
CA ALA A 230 18.57 -13.47 -14.07
C ALA A 230 19.15 -12.06 -14.29
N GLU A 231 20.07 -11.89 -15.25
CA GLU A 231 20.73 -10.60 -15.53
C GLU A 231 19.73 -9.45 -15.75
N GLY A 232 18.59 -9.73 -16.41
CA GLY A 232 17.64 -8.72 -16.88
C GLY A 232 18.25 -7.78 -17.92
N TYR A 233 17.46 -7.36 -18.91
CA TYR A 233 17.97 -6.47 -19.96
C TYR A 233 16.95 -5.39 -20.33
N LEU A 234 17.49 -4.24 -20.72
CA LEU A 234 16.77 -3.23 -21.46
C LEU A 234 17.14 -3.36 -22.94
N TYR A 235 16.14 -3.56 -23.78
CA TYR A 235 16.29 -3.67 -25.23
C TYR A 235 15.69 -2.46 -25.93
N SER A 236 16.14 -2.24 -27.16
CA SER A 236 15.50 -1.35 -28.12
C SER A 236 15.16 -2.10 -29.40
N VAL A 237 14.03 -1.77 -30.01
CA VAL A 237 13.60 -2.28 -31.31
C VAL A 237 13.35 -1.11 -32.25
N ASP A 238 14.06 -1.08 -33.37
CA ASP A 238 13.78 -0.14 -34.45
C ASP A 238 12.52 -0.60 -35.20
N VAL A 239 11.46 0.21 -35.11
CA VAL A 239 10.16 -0.12 -35.71
C VAL A 239 10.20 -0.09 -37.23
N ARG A 240 11.18 0.55 -37.86
CA ARG A 240 11.33 0.57 -39.33
C ARG A 240 11.99 -0.69 -39.85
N THR A 241 13.03 -1.16 -39.16
CA THR A 241 13.85 -2.30 -39.62
C THR A 241 13.51 -3.61 -38.93
N GLY A 242 12.88 -3.56 -37.75
CA GLY A 242 12.68 -4.69 -36.86
C GLY A 242 13.93 -5.13 -36.11
N ALA A 243 15.03 -4.36 -36.20
CA ALA A 243 16.28 -4.71 -35.55
C ALA A 243 16.20 -4.53 -34.04
N TRP A 244 16.59 -5.58 -33.30
CA TRP A 244 16.76 -5.55 -31.86
C TRP A 244 18.19 -5.18 -31.48
N ALA A 245 18.34 -4.49 -30.36
CA ALA A 245 19.64 -4.25 -29.74
C ALA A 245 19.50 -4.24 -28.21
N VAL A 246 20.55 -4.68 -27.52
CA VAL A 246 20.68 -4.49 -26.08
C VAL A 246 21.11 -3.06 -25.83
N VAL A 247 20.32 -2.31 -25.05
CA VAL A 247 20.70 -0.99 -24.56
C VAL A 247 21.60 -1.13 -23.35
N THR A 248 21.20 -1.97 -22.38
CA THR A 248 21.99 -2.23 -21.18
C THR A 248 21.52 -3.50 -20.48
N SER A 249 22.43 -4.14 -19.74
CA SER A 249 22.07 -5.05 -18.65
C SER A 249 21.39 -4.28 -17.50
N LEU A 250 20.47 -4.94 -16.80
CA LEU A 250 19.85 -4.43 -15.58
C LEU A 250 20.57 -4.89 -14.30
N GLU A 251 21.49 -5.85 -14.40
CA GLU A 251 22.32 -6.36 -13.30
C GLU A 251 21.46 -6.93 -12.16
N ASP A 252 20.64 -7.93 -12.48
CA ASP A 252 19.68 -8.60 -11.57
C ASP A 252 18.63 -7.65 -10.96
N TYR A 253 18.40 -6.49 -11.58
CA TYR A 253 17.36 -5.55 -11.17
C TYR A 253 16.03 -5.85 -11.85
N ASP A 254 15.07 -6.30 -11.04
CA ASP A 254 13.71 -6.53 -11.49
C ASP A 254 12.96 -5.20 -11.64
N ALA A 255 12.86 -4.72 -12.88
CA ALA A 255 12.10 -3.52 -13.23
C ALA A 255 10.65 -3.87 -13.65
N ALA A 256 9.68 -3.08 -13.20
CA ALA A 256 8.26 -3.23 -13.53
C ALA A 256 7.71 -2.06 -14.37
N GLY A 257 8.23 -0.85 -14.16
CA GLY A 257 7.83 0.33 -14.91
C GLY A 257 8.93 0.80 -15.87
N LEU A 258 8.52 1.39 -16.99
CA LEU A 258 9.41 1.98 -17.98
C LEU A 258 8.78 3.25 -18.57
N LEU A 259 9.58 4.30 -18.69
CA LEU A 259 9.24 5.55 -19.36
C LEU A 259 10.42 6.00 -20.23
N TYR A 260 10.15 6.36 -21.47
CA TYR A 260 11.12 7.05 -22.33
C TYR A 260 10.91 8.56 -22.28
N VAL A 261 12.00 9.32 -22.16
CA VAL A 261 12.02 10.78 -22.08
C VAL A 261 12.81 11.33 -23.27
N PRO A 262 12.15 11.81 -24.33
CA PRO A 262 12.81 12.19 -25.58
C PRO A 262 13.85 13.31 -25.43
N GLU A 263 13.57 14.33 -24.62
CA GLU A 263 14.38 15.55 -24.52
C GLU A 263 15.80 15.27 -24.02
N GLY A 264 15.93 14.29 -23.12
CA GLY A 264 17.21 13.83 -22.58
C GLY A 264 17.65 12.47 -23.10
N ARG A 265 16.87 11.84 -23.98
CA ARG A 265 17.07 10.44 -24.42
C ARG A 265 17.29 9.51 -23.22
N LEU A 266 16.39 9.61 -22.23
CA LEU A 266 16.48 8.86 -20.98
C LEU A 266 15.43 7.74 -20.95
N LEU A 267 15.76 6.66 -20.27
CA LEU A 267 14.87 5.57 -19.91
C LEU A 267 14.80 5.51 -18.39
N VAL A 268 13.64 5.85 -17.85
CA VAL A 268 13.36 5.83 -16.42
C VAL A 268 12.60 4.57 -16.08
N THR A 269 13.12 3.80 -15.13
CA THR A 269 12.52 2.55 -14.67
C THR A 269 12.22 2.59 -13.19
N THR A 270 11.22 1.81 -12.78
CA THR A 270 10.85 1.59 -11.38
C THR A 270 10.88 0.10 -11.07
N GLY A 271 11.21 -0.23 -9.82
CA GLY A 271 11.42 -1.60 -9.40
C GLY A 271 10.12 -2.39 -9.27
N ALA A 272 10.26 -3.71 -9.26
CA ALA A 272 9.19 -4.67 -9.05
C ALA A 272 9.12 -5.15 -7.59
N PHE A 273 8.03 -5.85 -7.27
CA PHE A 273 7.86 -6.68 -6.07
C PHE A 273 8.14 -5.96 -4.75
N SER A 274 9.23 -6.33 -4.07
CA SER A 274 9.63 -5.85 -2.75
C SER A 274 10.38 -4.51 -2.81
N ARG A 275 10.71 -4.01 -4.00
CA ARG A 275 11.46 -2.76 -4.21
C ARG A 275 10.77 -1.79 -5.19
N PRO A 276 9.47 -1.51 -5.04
CA PRO A 276 8.74 -0.67 -6.00
C PRO A 276 9.30 0.75 -6.10
N GLY A 277 9.91 1.27 -5.03
CA GLY A 277 10.56 2.59 -5.00
C GLY A 277 12.03 2.60 -5.41
N GLN A 278 12.58 1.49 -5.94
CA GLN A 278 13.88 1.54 -6.62
C GLN A 278 13.67 2.20 -7.98
N ILE A 279 14.36 3.31 -8.23
CA ILE A 279 14.24 4.08 -9.48
C ILE A 279 15.62 4.10 -10.12
N LYS A 280 15.70 3.68 -11.39
CA LYS A 280 16.93 3.79 -12.19
C LYS A 280 16.67 4.63 -13.43
N VAL A 281 17.60 5.53 -13.74
CA VAL A 281 17.59 6.35 -14.97
C VAL A 281 18.79 5.94 -15.81
N PHE A 282 18.53 5.59 -17.07
CA PHE A 282 19.52 5.21 -18.05
C PHE A 282 19.50 6.21 -19.21
N GLY A 283 20.61 6.88 -19.47
CA GLY A 283 20.77 7.67 -20.69
C GLY A 283 21.21 6.79 -21.85
N LEU A 284 20.70 7.07 -23.05
CA LEU A 284 21.19 6.42 -24.27
C LEU A 284 22.63 6.81 -24.64
N ASP A 285 23.24 7.73 -23.89
CA ASP A 285 24.66 8.08 -23.93
C ASP A 285 25.52 7.20 -22.99
N GLY A 286 24.90 6.27 -22.25
CA GLY A 286 25.55 5.40 -21.29
C GLY A 286 25.55 5.92 -19.85
N SER A 287 25.02 7.12 -19.59
CA SER A 287 24.86 7.63 -18.23
C SER A 287 23.88 6.79 -17.41
N ARG A 288 24.13 6.64 -16.10
CA ARG A 288 23.29 5.85 -15.20
C ARG A 288 23.15 6.56 -13.85
N SER A 289 21.96 6.53 -13.28
CA SER A 289 21.71 6.92 -11.88
C SER A 289 20.66 6.02 -11.24
N SER A 290 20.71 5.91 -9.92
CA SER A 290 19.79 5.07 -9.15
C SER A 290 19.52 5.69 -7.79
N ILE A 291 18.27 5.58 -7.33
CA ILE A 291 17.86 5.88 -5.96
C ILE A 291 16.94 4.78 -5.45
N PHE A 292 16.92 4.57 -4.14
CA PHE A 292 15.94 3.72 -3.49
C PHE A 292 15.12 4.54 -2.50
N VAL A 293 13.81 4.59 -2.74
CA VAL A 293 12.84 5.19 -1.84
C VAL A 293 12.08 4.04 -1.15
N PRO A 294 12.14 3.91 0.18
CA PRO A 294 11.42 2.85 0.88
C PRO A 294 9.91 2.95 0.69
N THR A 295 9.19 1.82 0.63
CA THR A 295 7.72 1.77 0.49
C THR A 295 7.00 2.66 1.51
N MET A 296 7.48 2.69 2.76
CA MET A 296 6.89 3.49 3.84
C MET A 296 7.07 5.01 3.66
N ALA A 297 7.96 5.45 2.76
CA ALA A 297 8.12 6.86 2.42
C ALA A 297 7.05 7.35 1.43
N PHE A 298 6.27 6.46 0.83
CA PHE A 298 5.14 6.81 -0.05
C PHE A 298 3.83 6.85 0.76
N PRO A 299 3.25 8.03 1.03
CA PRO A 299 2.04 8.14 1.85
C PRO A 299 0.87 7.36 1.24
N GLY A 300 0.35 6.37 1.97
CA GLY A 300 -0.80 5.57 1.53
C GLY A 300 -0.50 4.49 0.51
N LEU A 301 0.78 4.20 0.20
CA LEU A 301 1.12 3.09 -0.71
C LEU A 301 0.79 1.73 -0.10
N THR A 302 1.05 1.56 1.21
CA THR A 302 0.73 0.33 1.93
C THR A 302 -0.77 0.05 2.01
N ASP A 303 -1.61 1.06 1.82
CA ASP A 303 -3.06 0.90 1.87
C ASP A 303 -3.57 0.14 0.64
N LEU A 304 -2.79 0.10 -0.44
CA LEU A 304 -3.18 -0.54 -1.70
C LEU A 304 -3.00 -2.08 -1.70
N PHE A 305 -2.44 -2.68 -0.65
CA PHE A 305 -2.13 -4.12 -0.59
C PHE A 305 -1.91 -4.60 0.85
N ASP A 306 -1.79 -5.91 1.06
CA ASP A 306 -1.46 -6.47 2.38
C ASP A 306 0.06 -6.38 2.65
N TYR A 307 0.48 -5.27 3.26
CA TYR A 307 1.90 -5.01 3.52
C TYR A 307 2.53 -6.01 4.50
N GLY A 308 3.47 -6.80 3.98
CA GLY A 308 4.20 -7.83 4.72
C GLY A 308 3.84 -9.24 4.27
N ASN A 309 2.67 -9.42 3.65
CA ASN A 309 2.20 -10.69 3.11
C ASN A 309 2.15 -10.69 1.57
N GLU A 310 1.94 -9.53 0.96
CA GLU A 310 1.84 -9.36 -0.49
C GLU A 310 2.95 -8.45 -1.04
N HIS A 311 3.16 -8.56 -2.35
CA HIS A 311 3.94 -7.58 -3.11
C HIS A 311 3.09 -6.35 -3.41
N GLY A 312 3.66 -5.17 -3.15
CA GLY A 312 3.02 -3.90 -3.47
C GLY A 312 2.80 -3.73 -4.98
N PRO A 313 1.86 -2.87 -5.38
CA PRO A 313 1.67 -2.55 -6.78
C PRO A 313 2.93 -1.88 -7.34
N PRO A 314 3.27 -2.14 -8.62
CA PRO A 314 4.38 -1.45 -9.26
C PRO A 314 4.08 0.05 -9.36
N LEU A 315 5.13 0.87 -9.28
CA LEU A 315 5.03 2.32 -9.51
C LEU A 315 5.16 2.59 -11.01
N ALA A 316 4.07 2.80 -11.73
CA ALA A 316 4.11 3.11 -13.15
C ALA A 316 4.65 4.54 -13.39
N PRO A 317 5.81 4.72 -14.04
CA PRO A 317 6.31 6.06 -14.36
C PRO A 317 5.45 6.70 -15.46
N ARG A 318 5.03 7.94 -15.25
CA ARG A 318 4.09 8.66 -16.14
C ARG A 318 4.71 9.86 -16.84
N ALA A 319 5.55 10.60 -16.14
CA ALA A 319 6.25 11.77 -16.68
C ALA A 319 7.54 12.03 -15.91
N PHE A 320 8.55 12.59 -16.57
CA PHE A 320 9.81 12.97 -15.95
C PHE A 320 10.28 14.32 -16.47
N SER A 321 10.65 15.22 -15.57
CA SER A 321 11.16 16.57 -15.90
C SER A 321 11.95 17.12 -14.72
N ASP A 322 13.10 17.74 -14.98
CA ASP A 322 13.91 18.44 -13.97
C ASP A 322 14.17 17.64 -12.68
N GLY A 323 14.42 16.34 -12.83
CA GLY A 323 14.67 15.42 -11.71
C GLY A 323 13.42 14.99 -10.93
N TRP A 324 12.23 15.45 -11.32
CA TRP A 324 10.97 14.98 -10.78
C TRP A 324 10.40 13.87 -11.66
N LEU A 325 10.12 12.73 -11.05
CA LEU A 325 9.42 11.60 -11.63
C LEU A 325 7.99 11.57 -11.08
N LEU A 326 7.01 11.64 -11.97
CA LEU A 326 5.64 11.32 -11.65
C LEU A 326 5.42 9.81 -11.75
N VAL A 327 4.91 9.19 -10.69
CA VAL A 327 4.56 7.78 -10.66
C VAL A 327 3.13 7.56 -10.20
N GLU A 328 2.51 6.50 -10.69
CA GLU A 328 1.18 6.05 -10.30
C GLU A 328 1.24 4.64 -9.75
N ALA A 329 0.57 4.41 -8.62
CA ALA A 329 0.34 3.09 -8.05
C ALA A 329 -1.16 2.80 -8.09
N VAL A 330 -1.54 1.61 -8.54
CA VAL A 330 -2.94 1.17 -8.61
C VAL A 330 -3.06 -0.16 -7.89
N ALA A 331 -4.02 -0.29 -6.97
CA ALA A 331 -4.32 -1.54 -6.30
C ALA A 331 -4.64 -2.64 -7.32
N ARG A 332 -4.10 -3.84 -7.10
CA ARG A 332 -4.55 -5.01 -7.85
C ARG A 332 -6.03 -5.25 -7.56
N ARG A 333 -6.83 -5.40 -8.62
CA ARG A 333 -8.21 -5.88 -8.52
C ARG A 333 -8.16 -7.32 -7.99
N ASP A 334 -8.67 -7.52 -6.79
CA ASP A 334 -8.87 -8.86 -6.21
C ASP A 334 -10.34 -9.28 -6.41
N ALA A 335 -10.59 -10.57 -6.58
CA ALA A 335 -11.92 -11.16 -6.67
C ALA A 335 -12.73 -11.01 -5.36
N THR A 336 -12.05 -10.81 -4.22
CA THR A 336 -12.67 -10.59 -2.91
C THR A 336 -13.20 -9.17 -2.72
N HIS A 337 -12.58 -8.18 -3.38
CA HIS A 337 -12.92 -6.76 -3.32
C HIS A 337 -12.95 -6.17 -4.74
N PRO A 338 -14.03 -6.46 -5.51
CA PRO A 338 -14.14 -6.10 -6.93
C PRO A 338 -14.42 -4.61 -7.16
N ASP A 339 -14.82 -3.88 -6.12
CA ASP A 339 -15.14 -2.46 -6.21
C ASP A 339 -13.86 -1.63 -6.04
N LEU A 340 -13.51 -0.95 -7.12
CA LEU A 340 -12.75 0.32 -7.17
C LEU A 340 -11.22 0.17 -7.21
N GLY A 341 -10.65 0.64 -8.33
CA GLY A 341 -9.20 0.67 -8.53
C GLY A 341 -8.60 1.80 -7.69
N GLU A 342 -8.44 1.57 -6.39
CA GLU A 342 -7.72 2.50 -5.52
C GLU A 342 -6.37 2.86 -6.15
N TYR A 343 -6.03 4.14 -6.11
CA TYR A 343 -4.79 4.60 -6.73
C TYR A 343 -4.14 5.71 -5.92
N ARG A 344 -2.85 5.89 -6.17
CA ARG A 344 -2.04 6.95 -5.60
C ARG A 344 -1.15 7.53 -6.70
N ILE A 345 -1.09 8.86 -6.79
CA ILE A 345 -0.19 9.56 -7.69
C ILE A 345 0.84 10.31 -6.84
N TYR A 346 2.11 10.11 -7.17
CA TYR A 346 3.22 10.73 -6.47
C TYR A 346 4.11 11.50 -7.44
N ALA A 347 4.68 12.61 -6.96
CA ALA A 347 5.90 13.17 -7.51
C ALA A 347 7.07 12.73 -6.62
N VAL A 348 8.12 12.22 -7.24
CA VAL A 348 9.35 11.75 -6.59
C VAL A 348 10.53 12.53 -7.14
N GLN A 349 11.30 13.18 -6.27
CA GLN A 349 12.55 13.81 -6.68
C GLN A 349 13.65 12.74 -6.68
N VAL A 350 14.21 12.41 -7.85
CA VAL A 350 15.11 11.25 -8.01
C VAL A 350 16.51 11.41 -7.41
N ALA A 351 16.95 12.64 -7.16
CA ALA A 351 18.22 12.95 -6.51
C ALA A 351 18.11 12.94 -4.97
N THR A 352 16.98 13.37 -4.39
CA THR A 352 16.82 13.46 -2.92
C THR A 352 15.96 12.36 -2.32
N GLY A 353 15.13 11.69 -3.12
CA GLY A 353 14.15 10.72 -2.66
C GLY A 353 12.92 11.36 -2.01
N GLU A 354 12.74 12.68 -2.14
CA GLU A 354 11.55 13.36 -1.67
C GLU A 354 10.32 12.82 -2.40
N VAL A 355 9.27 12.46 -1.64
CA VAL A 355 8.00 11.98 -2.17
C VAL A 355 6.88 12.92 -1.78
N ARG A 356 6.06 13.30 -2.75
CA ARG A 356 4.83 14.07 -2.54
C ARG A 356 3.66 13.29 -3.08
N LEU A 357 2.70 12.97 -2.21
CA LEU A 357 1.39 12.49 -2.65
C LEU A 357 0.66 13.66 -3.30
N LEU A 358 0.28 13.53 -4.58
CA LEU A 358 -0.42 14.59 -5.31
C LEU A 358 -1.92 14.33 -5.36
N HIS A 359 -2.29 13.06 -5.46
CA HIS A 359 -3.68 12.66 -5.55
C HIS A 359 -3.85 11.22 -5.13
N TYR A 360 -5.04 10.89 -4.61
CA TYR A 360 -5.40 9.55 -4.22
C TYR A 360 -6.89 9.32 -4.52
N GLY A 361 -7.23 8.08 -4.88
CA GLY A 361 -8.61 7.61 -4.95
C GLY A 361 -8.81 6.46 -3.97
N SER A 362 -9.91 6.52 -3.24
CA SER A 362 -10.33 5.55 -2.23
C SER A 362 -11.81 5.22 -2.42
N ASP A 363 -12.29 5.29 -3.68
CA ASP A 363 -13.71 5.34 -4.03
C ASP A 363 -14.57 4.36 -3.23
#